data_AF-A0A956YZN8-F1
#
_entry.id   AF-A0A956YZN8-F1
#
_cell.length_a   1.000
_cell.length_b   1.000
_cell.length_c   1.000
_cell.angle_alpha   90.00
_cell.angle_beta   90.00
_cell.angle_gamma   90.00
#
_symmetry.space_group_name_H-M   'P 1'
#
loop_
_entity.id
_entity.type
_entity.pdbx_description
1 polymer ?
#
loop_
_entity_poly.entity_id
_entity_poly.type
_entity_poly.pdbx_seq_one_letter_code
_entity_poly.pdbx_strand_id
1 'polypeptide(L)'
;MSDEAFSSVVEGQPEDLVSMAAAPSRHGLLQRLRALLFGGATDDAGLMAERLIALSSVIEQYPDEAGNYVMRGELYLEMNDRGRATEDFECALELAEAQLERSDWGIVTQSVRDRALVGLEKARAER
;
A
#
# COMPACT_ATOMS: atom_id res chain seq x y z
N MET A 1 59.65 29.33 2.75
CA MET A 1 59.76 30.78 2.52
C MET A 1 58.52 31.21 1.77
N SER A 2 58.01 32.35 2.22
CA SER A 2 56.66 32.91 2.07
C SER A 2 56.23 33.23 0.63
N ASP A 3 54.91 33.27 0.42
CA ASP A 3 54.16 34.27 -0.36
C ASP A 3 52.67 34.01 -0.07
N GLU A 4 52.06 34.71 0.88
CA GLU A 4 51.32 35.98 0.74
C GLU A 4 50.05 35.95 -0.14
N ALA A 5 48.95 36.20 0.58
CA ALA A 5 47.77 36.98 0.20
C ALA A 5 46.82 36.44 -0.89
N PHE A 6 45.61 36.06 -0.46
CA PHE A 6 44.45 36.86 -0.85
C PHE A 6 43.35 36.79 0.21
N SER A 7 43.12 37.96 0.81
CA SER A 7 41.92 38.31 1.55
C SER A 7 40.76 38.45 0.56
N SER A 8 39.67 37.71 0.77
CA SER A 8 38.34 38.24 0.51
C SER A 8 37.32 37.52 1.36
N VAL A 9 36.82 38.27 2.33
CA VAL A 9 35.47 38.17 2.89
C VAL A 9 34.51 37.66 1.82
N VAL A 10 34.03 36.43 2.00
CA VAL A 10 32.79 35.98 1.38
C VAL A 10 31.76 35.99 2.49
N GLU A 11 30.84 36.94 2.33
CA GLU A 11 29.55 37.05 3.00
C GLU A 11 28.94 35.69 3.29
N GLY A 12 28.32 35.61 4.47
CA GLY A 12 27.80 34.36 5.01
C GLY A 12 26.81 33.68 4.08
N GLN A 13 26.78 32.35 4.16
CA GLN A 13 25.72 31.63 4.87
C GLN A 13 26.24 30.26 5.31
N PRO A 14 26.11 29.87 6.58
CA PRO A 14 26.01 28.48 6.95
C PRO A 14 24.52 28.14 7.12
N GLU A 15 23.88 27.87 5.98
CA GLU A 15 22.65 27.08 5.88
C GLU A 15 22.96 25.64 6.34
N ASP A 16 23.33 25.43 7.60
CA ASP A 16 23.50 24.10 8.18
C ASP A 16 23.55 24.17 9.70
N LEU A 17 22.37 24.32 10.32
CA LEU A 17 22.08 23.66 11.59
C LEU A 17 20.98 22.64 11.35
N VAL A 18 21.46 21.50 10.86
CA VAL A 18 20.89 20.17 10.98
C VAL A 18 20.10 19.98 12.28
N SER A 19 18.97 19.29 12.14
CA SER A 19 18.27 18.53 13.18
C SER A 19 17.40 19.32 14.17
N MET A 20 16.29 19.84 13.65
CA MET A 20 15.05 19.69 14.41
C MET A 20 14.49 18.30 14.13
N ALA A 21 14.87 17.38 15.01
CA ALA A 21 14.24 16.08 15.18
C ALA A 21 12.72 16.19 15.00
N ALA A 22 12.19 15.28 14.19
CA ALA A 22 10.78 15.02 14.00
C ALA A 22 9.99 15.31 15.29
N ALA A 23 9.07 16.27 15.22
CA ALA A 23 8.11 16.47 16.27
C ALA A 23 7.39 15.13 16.51
N PRO A 24 7.42 14.54 17.72
CA PRO A 24 6.62 13.37 17.99
C PRO A 24 5.17 13.78 17.82
N SER A 25 4.48 13.13 16.88
CA SER A 25 3.07 13.33 16.56
C SER A 25 2.26 13.44 17.86
N ARG A 26 1.85 14.67 18.21
CA ARG A 26 1.02 14.97 19.41
C ARG A 26 -0.39 14.37 19.33
N HIS A 27 -0.65 13.50 18.37
CA HIS A 27 -1.95 12.92 18.08
C HIS A 27 -2.07 11.46 18.52
N GLY A 28 -1.30 11.00 19.52
CA GLY A 28 -1.45 9.63 20.03
C GLY A 28 -2.67 9.45 20.96
N LEU A 29 -2.88 10.38 21.90
CA LEU A 29 -3.90 10.23 22.93
C LEU A 29 -5.30 10.53 22.40
N LEU A 30 -5.47 11.65 21.68
CA LEU A 30 -6.77 12.04 21.13
C LEU A 30 -7.23 11.09 20.03
N GLN A 31 -6.32 10.51 19.24
CA GLN A 31 -6.67 9.52 18.24
C GLN A 31 -7.08 8.19 18.87
N ARG A 32 -6.43 7.77 19.97
CA ARG A 32 -6.88 6.62 20.78
C ARG A 32 -8.20 6.88 21.51
N LEU A 33 -8.40 8.11 22.00
CA LEU A 33 -9.65 8.53 22.65
C LEU A 33 -10.80 8.60 21.63
N ARG A 34 -10.54 9.13 20.43
CA ARG A 34 -11.50 9.20 19.32
C ARG A 34 -11.85 7.80 18.84
N ALA A 35 -10.87 6.91 18.70
CA ALA A 35 -11.10 5.50 18.40
C ALA A 35 -11.98 4.80 19.46
N LEU A 36 -11.76 5.08 20.74
CA LEU A 36 -12.55 4.54 21.86
C LEU A 36 -13.97 5.13 21.99
N LEU A 37 -14.16 6.42 21.69
CA LEU A 37 -15.44 7.13 21.87
C LEU A 37 -16.32 7.14 20.62
N PHE A 38 -15.73 7.14 19.42
CA PHE A 38 -16.44 7.29 18.14
C PHE A 38 -15.91 6.41 16.99
N GLY A 39 -14.71 5.83 17.10
CA GLY A 39 -13.84 5.56 15.94
C GLY A 39 -13.40 4.11 15.77
N GLY A 40 -14.32 3.15 15.87
CA GLY A 40 -14.13 1.87 15.20
C GLY A 40 -14.66 1.95 13.77
N ALA A 41 -15.98 2.02 13.64
CA ALA A 41 -16.64 1.79 12.35
C ALA A 41 -16.52 2.92 11.30
N THR A 42 -16.47 4.19 11.71
CA THR A 42 -16.53 5.33 10.77
C THR A 42 -15.19 5.66 10.14
N ASP A 43 -14.11 5.54 10.91
CA ASP A 43 -12.75 5.77 10.43
C ASP A 43 -12.29 4.60 9.56
N ASP A 44 -12.61 3.37 9.94
CA ASP A 44 -12.29 2.18 9.15
C ASP A 44 -12.97 2.23 7.78
N ALA A 45 -14.25 2.60 7.70
CA ALA A 45 -14.97 2.70 6.43
C ALA A 45 -14.35 3.75 5.48
N GLY A 46 -13.92 4.90 6.02
CA GLY A 46 -13.24 5.94 5.23
C GLY A 46 -11.89 5.47 4.72
N LEU A 47 -11.10 4.83 5.57
CA LEU A 47 -9.80 4.26 5.20
C LEU A 47 -9.93 3.16 4.14
N MET A 48 -10.93 2.28 4.25
CA MET A 48 -11.19 1.25 3.24
C MET A 48 -11.59 1.88 1.89
N ALA A 49 -12.37 2.95 1.88
CA ALA A 49 -12.72 3.66 0.66
C ALA A 49 -11.49 4.29 -0.01
N GLU A 50 -10.60 4.94 0.75
CA GLU A 50 -9.34 5.48 0.21
C GLU A 50 -8.44 4.37 -0.35
N ARG A 51 -8.30 3.25 0.37
CA ARG A 51 -7.54 2.08 -0.10
C ARG A 51 -8.13 1.51 -1.40
N LEU A 52 -9.45 1.46 -1.51
CA LEU A 52 -10.12 0.96 -2.70
C LEU A 52 -9.86 1.85 -3.93
N ILE A 53 -9.90 3.17 -3.75
CA ILE A 53 -9.57 4.14 -4.80
C ILE A 53 -8.11 3.97 -5.24
N ALA A 54 -7.19 3.88 -4.28
CA ALA A 54 -5.77 3.70 -4.57
C ALA A 54 -5.49 2.37 -5.32
N LEU A 55 -6.12 1.27 -4.92
CA LEU A 55 -5.96 -0.01 -5.63
C LEU A 55 -6.54 0.03 -7.03
N SER A 56 -7.69 0.69 -7.20
CA SER A 56 -8.32 0.84 -8.52
C SER A 56 -7.45 1.66 -9.48
N SER A 57 -6.83 2.75 -9.00
CA SER A 57 -5.92 3.55 -9.84
C SER A 57 -4.61 2.81 -10.17
N VAL A 58 -4.14 1.92 -9.29
CA VAL A 58 -2.99 1.06 -9.57
C VAL A 58 -3.33 0.01 -10.63
N ILE A 59 -4.54 -0.57 -10.58
CA ILE A 59 -5.03 -1.49 -11.61
C ILE A 59 -5.18 -0.80 -12.97
N GLU A 60 -5.65 0.45 -13.00
CA GLU A 60 -5.70 1.23 -14.25
C GLU A 60 -4.33 1.45 -14.88
N GLN A 61 -3.29 1.63 -14.06
CA GLN A 61 -1.90 1.80 -14.54
C GLN A 61 -1.24 0.47 -14.91
N TYR A 62 -1.55 -0.59 -14.19
CA TYR A 62 -0.94 -1.91 -14.31
C TYR A 62 -2.03 -3.00 -14.34
N PRO A 63 -2.78 -3.11 -15.46
CA PRO A 63 -3.91 -4.04 -15.57
C PRO A 63 -3.48 -5.51 -15.68
N ASP A 64 -2.23 -5.78 -16.06
CA ASP A 64 -1.72 -7.14 -16.25
C ASP A 64 -1.03 -7.69 -14.99
N GLU A 65 -1.07 -6.95 -13.89
CA GLU A 65 -0.41 -7.30 -12.63
C GLU A 65 -1.39 -8.01 -11.67
N ALA A 66 -1.34 -9.34 -11.66
CA ALA A 66 -2.20 -10.21 -10.85
C ALA A 66 -2.26 -9.82 -9.36
N GLY A 67 -1.14 -9.35 -8.79
CA GLY A 67 -1.06 -8.95 -7.39
C GLY A 67 -2.02 -7.82 -7.01
N ASN A 68 -2.30 -6.89 -7.94
CA ASN A 68 -3.18 -5.75 -7.68
C ASN A 68 -4.62 -6.20 -7.43
N TYR A 69 -5.06 -7.19 -8.20
CA TYR A 69 -6.39 -7.79 -8.05
C TYR A 69 -6.50 -8.61 -6.76
N VAL A 70 -5.46 -9.35 -6.36
CA VAL A 70 -5.46 -10.03 -5.04
C VAL A 70 -5.64 -9.04 -3.90
N MET A 71 -4.90 -7.93 -3.92
CA MET A 71 -4.98 -6.92 -2.86
C MET A 71 -6.37 -6.27 -2.79
N ARG A 72 -7.00 -6.02 -3.94
CA ARG A 72 -8.36 -5.45 -3.98
C ARG A 72 -9.42 -6.46 -3.60
N GLY A 73 -9.27 -7.73 -3.99
CA GLY A 73 -10.13 -8.82 -3.54
C GLY A 73 -10.08 -9.04 -2.03
N GLU A 74 -8.90 -8.97 -1.42
CA GLU A 74 -8.73 -9.02 0.04
C GLU A 74 -9.45 -7.84 0.73
N LEU A 75 -9.33 -6.63 0.18
CA LEU A 75 -10.05 -5.46 0.70
C LEU A 75 -11.57 -5.63 0.56
N TYR A 76 -12.05 -6.20 -0.55
CA TYR A 76 -13.48 -6.50 -0.69
C TYR A 76 -13.96 -7.56 0.30
N LEU A 77 -13.15 -8.56 0.65
CA LEU A 77 -13.45 -9.47 1.75
C LEU A 77 -13.54 -8.75 3.09
N GLU A 78 -12.62 -7.81 3.38
CA GLU A 78 -12.68 -6.96 4.59
C GLU A 78 -13.97 -6.12 4.62
N MET A 79 -14.46 -5.68 3.46
CA MET A 79 -15.72 -4.95 3.29
C MET A 79 -16.96 -5.86 3.24
N ASN A 80 -16.80 -7.18 3.39
CA ASN A 80 -17.84 -8.21 3.23
C ASN A 80 -18.52 -8.22 1.84
N ASP A 81 -17.89 -7.64 0.83
CA ASP A 81 -18.34 -7.68 -0.56
C ASP A 81 -17.74 -8.89 -1.29
N ARG A 82 -18.28 -10.06 -0.98
CA ARG A 82 -17.78 -11.33 -1.49
C ARG A 82 -17.96 -11.48 -3.00
N GLY A 83 -18.94 -10.77 -3.59
CA GLY A 83 -19.17 -10.78 -5.04
C GLY A 83 -18.00 -10.17 -5.77
N ARG A 84 -17.68 -8.91 -5.45
CA ARG A 84 -16.54 -8.21 -6.05
C ARG A 84 -15.19 -8.85 -5.66
N ALA A 85 -15.08 -9.40 -4.45
CA ALA A 85 -13.90 -10.16 -4.07
C ALA A 85 -13.69 -11.39 -4.98
N THR A 86 -14.76 -12.12 -5.31
CA THR A 86 -14.68 -13.30 -6.18
C THR A 86 -14.20 -12.90 -7.57
N GLU A 87 -14.77 -11.84 -8.15
CA GLU A 87 -14.38 -11.31 -9.47
C GLU A 87 -12.89 -10.95 -9.51
N ASP A 88 -12.40 -10.24 -8.49
CA ASP A 88 -11.00 -9.84 -8.40
C ASP A 88 -10.06 -11.04 -8.23
N PHE A 89 -10.41 -12.04 -7.41
CA PHE A 89 -9.57 -13.21 -7.27
C PHE A 89 -9.58 -14.12 -8.51
N GLU A 90 -10.70 -14.19 -9.26
CA GLU A 90 -10.75 -14.89 -10.54
C GLU A 90 -9.82 -14.22 -11.56
N CYS A 91 -9.88 -12.89 -11.69
CA CYS A 91 -8.99 -12.14 -12.56
C CYS A 91 -7.51 -12.31 -12.15
N ALA A 92 -7.22 -12.24 -10.84
CA ALA A 92 -5.88 -12.47 -10.32
C ALA A 92 -5.34 -13.87 -10.65
N LEU A 93 -6.20 -14.90 -10.57
CA LEU A 93 -5.84 -16.28 -10.86
C LEU A 93 -5.47 -16.44 -12.33
N GLU A 94 -6.31 -15.94 -13.25
CA GLU A 94 -6.07 -15.99 -14.70
C GLU A 94 -4.75 -15.30 -15.07
N LEU A 95 -4.51 -14.09 -14.54
CA LEU A 95 -3.28 -13.35 -14.79
C LEU A 95 -2.06 -14.06 -14.21
N ALA A 96 -2.14 -14.58 -12.98
CA ALA A 96 -1.04 -15.28 -12.35
C ALA A 96 -0.67 -16.58 -13.09
N GLU A 97 -1.66 -17.32 -13.59
CA GLU A 97 -1.41 -18.51 -14.41
C GLU A 97 -0.67 -18.15 -15.71
N ALA A 98 -1.15 -17.12 -16.42
CA ALA A 98 -0.49 -16.64 -17.64
C ALA A 98 0.94 -16.12 -17.38
N GLN A 99 1.17 -15.47 -16.23
CA GLN A 99 2.50 -15.01 -15.82
C GLN A 99 3.42 -16.17 -15.44
N LEU A 100 2.90 -17.22 -14.81
CA LEU A 100 3.68 -18.37 -14.35
C LEU A 100 4.21 -19.17 -15.54
N GLU A 101 3.39 -19.34 -16.58
CA GLU A 101 3.80 -19.97 -17.84
C GLU A 101 4.98 -19.25 -18.51
N ARG A 102 5.13 -17.94 -18.27
CA ARG A 102 6.19 -17.11 -18.86
C ARG A 102 7.43 -16.96 -17.98
N SER A 103 7.38 -17.41 -16.72
CA SER A 103 8.41 -17.11 -15.72
C SER A 103 9.31 -18.31 -15.44
N ASP A 104 10.63 -18.11 -15.43
CA ASP A 104 11.60 -19.20 -15.21
C ASP A 104 11.56 -19.81 -13.79
N TRP A 105 11.32 -18.98 -12.76
CA TRP A 105 11.26 -19.43 -11.36
C TRP A 105 9.92 -19.13 -10.68
N GLY A 106 9.23 -18.06 -11.10
CA GLY A 106 7.82 -17.83 -10.79
C GLY A 106 7.40 -17.75 -9.30
N ILE A 107 8.30 -17.62 -8.32
CA ILE A 107 7.94 -17.70 -6.88
C ILE A 107 6.88 -16.67 -6.49
N VAL A 108 7.08 -15.43 -6.91
CA VAL A 108 6.17 -14.33 -6.58
C VAL A 108 4.81 -14.59 -7.20
N THR A 109 4.79 -14.95 -8.49
CA THR A 109 3.57 -15.31 -9.21
C THR A 109 2.87 -16.52 -8.61
N GLN A 110 3.61 -17.54 -8.20
CA GLN A 110 3.09 -18.71 -7.49
C GLN A 110 2.45 -18.31 -6.17
N SER A 111 3.09 -17.43 -5.39
CA SER A 111 2.51 -16.90 -4.15
C SER A 111 1.25 -16.08 -4.40
N VAL A 112 1.20 -15.30 -5.49
CA VAL A 112 -0.01 -14.55 -5.89
C VAL A 112 -1.14 -15.50 -6.26
N ARG A 113 -0.84 -16.54 -7.05
CA ARG A 113 -1.80 -17.59 -7.41
C ARG A 113 -2.38 -18.27 -6.18
N ASP A 114 -1.53 -18.65 -5.23
CA ASP A 114 -1.95 -19.35 -4.01
C ASP A 114 -2.81 -18.44 -3.12
N ARG A 115 -2.48 -17.15 -3.03
CA ARG A 115 -3.33 -16.15 -2.36
C ARG A 115 -4.69 -15.98 -3.03
N ALA A 116 -4.73 -15.93 -4.36
CA ALA A 116 -5.99 -15.84 -5.11
C ALA A 116 -6.89 -17.06 -4.84
N LEU A 117 -6.34 -18.27 -4.84
CA LEU A 117 -7.07 -19.50 -4.54
C LEU A 117 -7.65 -19.51 -3.12
N VAL A 118 -6.85 -19.14 -2.12
CA VAL A 118 -7.30 -19.01 -0.73
C VAL A 118 -8.37 -17.91 -0.60
N GLY A 119 -8.21 -16.81 -1.34
CA GLY A 119 -9.20 -15.73 -1.42
C GLY A 119 -10.54 -16.21 -1.98
N LEU A 120 -10.52 -16.98 -3.06
CA LEU A 120 -11.71 -17.58 -3.68
C LEU A 120 -12.42 -18.55 -2.72
N GLU A 121 -11.66 -19.37 -2.02
CA GLU A 121 -12.22 -20.27 -1.01
C GLU A 121 -12.97 -19.47 0.07
N LYS A 122 -12.34 -18.44 0.64
CA LYS A 122 -12.96 -17.57 1.66
C LYS A 122 -14.18 -16.81 1.15
N ALA A 123 -14.14 -16.35 -0.10
CA ALA A 123 -15.26 -15.64 -0.73
C ALA A 123 -16.48 -16.57 -0.93
N ARG A 124 -16.23 -17.87 -1.19
CA ARG A 124 -17.26 -18.86 -1.53
C ARG A 124 -17.75 -19.70 -0.34
N ALA A 125 -16.96 -19.82 0.74
CA ALA A 125 -17.24 -20.74 1.86
C ALA A 125 -18.41 -20.34 2.78
N GLU A 126 -18.89 -19.09 2.74
CA GLU A 126 -19.93 -18.58 3.66
C GLU A 126 -21.28 -18.31 2.94
N ARG A 127 -21.61 -19.10 1.91
CA ARG A 127 -22.93 -19.06 1.25
C ARG A 127 -23.96 -19.93 1.93
#